data_AF-A0A5Q4FVM5-F1
#
_entry.id   AF-A0A5Q4FVM5-F1
#
_cell.length_a   1.000
_cell.length_b   1.000
_cell.length_c   1.000
_cell.angle_alpha   90.00
_cell.angle_beta   90.00
_cell.angle_gamma   90.00
#
_symmetry.space_group_name_H-M   'P 1'
#
loop_
_entity.id
_entity.type
_entity.pdbx_description
1 polymer ?
#
loop_
_entity_poly.entity_id
_entity_poly.type
_entity_poly.pdbx_seq_one_letter_code
_entity_poly.pdbx_strand_id
1 'polypeptide(L)'
;MATKIEVQVPVERQKAAQAAGNFELEDLPGRLAEPDAAVRVGKLPKQDKPLKVVRSLNGITKLSPGQMIVNYGRSESRWATAYQKRRAGTADFIELISYARQIIGVNDEGGLLICLMGHAGQGPCIPLWVPRDEVTLTVQPNDIILRFDGITFDW
;
A
#
# COMPACT_ATOMS: atom_id res chain seq x y z
N MET A 1 9.15 -22.33 -19.26
CA MET A 1 9.44 -21.64 -17.97
C MET A 1 9.11 -20.18 -18.20
N ALA A 2 8.04 -19.66 -17.59
CA ALA A 2 7.74 -18.23 -17.68
C ALA A 2 8.85 -17.47 -16.96
N THR A 3 9.52 -16.56 -17.67
CA THR A 3 10.48 -15.63 -17.08
C THR A 3 9.78 -14.93 -15.93
N LYS A 4 10.30 -15.08 -14.70
CA LYS A 4 9.70 -14.46 -13.54
C LYS A 4 9.91 -12.95 -13.66
N ILE A 5 8.93 -12.25 -14.20
CA ILE A 5 8.98 -10.79 -14.34
C ILE A 5 9.00 -10.25 -12.91
N GLU A 6 10.09 -9.58 -12.54
CA GLU A 6 10.20 -8.90 -11.25
C GLU A 6 10.46 -7.42 -11.54
N VAL A 7 9.56 -6.56 -11.08
CA VAL A 7 9.62 -5.12 -11.30
C VAL A 7 10.06 -4.44 -10.00
N GLN A 8 11.14 -3.67 -10.07
CA GLN A 8 11.56 -2.84 -8.95
C GLN A 8 10.85 -1.50 -9.03
N VAL A 9 9.98 -1.22 -8.07
CA VAL A 9 9.35 0.10 -7.93
C VAL A 9 10.35 1.02 -7.20
N PRO A 10 10.79 2.13 -7.81
CA PRO A 10 11.61 3.15 -7.15
C PRO A 10 10.89 3.75 -5.95
N VAL A 11 11.65 4.23 -4.97
CA VAL A 11 11.10 4.84 -3.75
C VAL A 11 11.60 6.27 -3.60
N GLU A 12 10.66 7.21 -3.46
CA GLU A 12 10.93 8.59 -3.13
C GLU A 12 10.50 8.88 -1.68
N ARG A 13 11.43 9.39 -0.87
CA ARG A 13 11.13 9.77 0.53
C ARG A 13 10.85 11.25 0.62
N GLN A 14 9.65 11.58 1.05
CA GLN A 14 9.26 12.95 1.33
C GLN A 14 9.51 13.30 2.79
N LYS A 15 9.73 14.60 3.05
CA LYS A 15 9.67 15.12 4.42
C LYS A 15 8.22 15.00 4.90
N ALA A 16 8.04 14.57 6.15
CA ALA A 16 6.71 14.53 6.74
C ALA A 16 6.12 15.94 6.76
N ALA A 17 4.89 16.10 6.24
CA ALA A 17 4.18 17.37 6.30
C ALA A 17 3.86 17.76 7.77
N GLN A 18 3.65 16.77 8.64
CA GLN A 18 3.46 16.90 10.09
C GLN A 18 3.94 15.63 10.82
N ALA A 19 4.15 15.71 12.15
CA ALA A 19 4.45 14.54 12.97
C ALA A 19 3.23 13.60 13.02
N ALA A 20 3.15 12.67 12.06
CA ALA A 20 2.18 11.59 12.10
C ALA A 20 2.54 10.66 13.26
N GLY A 21 1.64 10.54 14.24
CA GLY A 21 1.78 9.59 15.34
C GLY A 21 1.92 8.15 14.82
N ASN A 22 2.54 7.29 15.62
CA ASN A 22 2.72 5.88 15.25
C ASN A 22 1.38 5.13 15.27
N PHE A 23 1.30 4.07 14.47
CA PHE A 23 0.25 3.05 14.50
C PHE A 23 0.86 1.70 14.15
N GLU A 24 0.27 0.62 14.64
CA GLU A 24 0.71 -0.76 14.42
C GLU A 24 -0.14 -1.45 13.35
N LEU A 25 0.31 -2.59 12.83
CA LEU A 25 -0.48 -3.37 11.86
C LEU A 25 -1.85 -3.75 12.42
N GLU A 26 -1.90 -4.05 13.71
CA GLU A 26 -3.10 -4.42 14.47
C GLU A 26 -4.15 -3.30 14.52
N ASP A 27 -3.73 -2.04 14.32
CA ASP A 27 -4.62 -0.88 14.29
C ASP A 27 -5.38 -0.77 12.96
N LEU A 28 -4.95 -1.51 11.92
CA LEU A 28 -5.58 -1.49 10.61
C LEU A 28 -6.82 -2.40 10.58
N PRO A 29 -7.87 -2.03 9.83
CA PRO A 29 -9.10 -2.82 9.77
C PRO A 29 -9.02 -3.96 8.75
N GLY A 30 -9.74 -5.06 9.04
CA GLY A 30 -9.96 -6.15 8.10
C GLY A 30 -8.64 -6.75 7.59
N ARG A 31 -8.59 -7.04 6.28
CA ARG A 31 -7.41 -7.65 5.64
C ARG A 31 -6.16 -6.75 5.69
N LEU A 32 -6.29 -5.44 5.96
CA LEU A 32 -5.14 -4.54 6.07
C LEU A 32 -4.21 -4.89 7.26
N ALA A 33 -4.75 -5.51 8.32
CA ALA A 33 -3.95 -5.98 9.45
C ALA A 33 -3.15 -7.26 9.14
N GLU A 34 -3.48 -7.95 8.04
CA GLU A 34 -2.91 -9.24 7.67
C GLU A 34 -2.25 -9.22 6.28
N PRO A 35 -1.31 -8.30 6.00
CA PRO A 35 -0.62 -8.28 4.72
C PRO A 35 0.33 -9.48 4.58
N ASP A 36 0.69 -9.85 3.36
CA ASP A 36 1.68 -10.92 3.11
C ASP A 36 3.10 -10.47 3.51
N ALA A 37 3.40 -9.18 3.35
CA ALA A 37 4.60 -8.55 3.89
C ALA A 37 4.35 -7.11 4.32
N ALA A 38 5.14 -6.58 5.26
CA ALA A 38 5.01 -5.20 5.69
C ALA A 38 6.31 -4.59 6.22
N VAL A 39 6.50 -3.28 5.99
CA VAL A 39 7.63 -2.48 6.48
C VAL A 39 7.13 -1.12 6.97
N ARG A 40 7.62 -0.68 8.14
CA ARG A 40 7.50 0.71 8.59
C ARG A 40 8.65 1.55 8.06
N VAL A 41 8.31 2.69 7.49
CA VAL A 41 9.25 3.64 6.91
C VAL A 41 9.89 4.48 8.02
N GLY A 42 11.22 4.42 8.11
CA GLY A 42 11.99 5.28 9.00
C GLY A 42 12.27 6.66 8.40
N LYS A 43 12.80 7.59 9.21
CA LYS A 43 13.28 8.89 8.69
C LYS A 43 14.45 8.71 7.71
N LEU A 44 15.27 7.70 7.95
CA LEU A 44 16.37 7.28 7.09
C LEU A 44 16.19 5.81 6.69
N PRO A 45 16.74 5.36 5.54
CA PRO A 45 16.61 3.96 5.09
C PRO A 45 17.05 2.92 6.13
N LYS A 46 18.14 3.19 6.86
CA LYS A 46 18.65 2.32 7.93
C LYS A 46 17.72 2.21 9.16
N GLN A 47 16.70 3.05 9.23
CA GLN A 47 15.71 3.08 10.31
C GLN A 47 14.38 2.45 9.89
N ASP A 48 14.28 1.92 8.67
CA ASP A 48 13.12 1.14 8.27
C ASP A 48 13.01 -0.10 9.15
N LYS A 49 11.79 -0.42 9.58
CA LYS A 49 11.53 -1.54 10.48
C LYS A 49 10.67 -2.58 9.77
N PRO A 50 11.19 -3.78 9.52
CA PRO A 50 10.38 -4.94 9.14
C PRO A 50 9.23 -5.16 10.12
N LEU A 51 8.02 -5.32 9.59
CA LEU A 51 6.85 -5.67 10.39
C LEU A 51 6.37 -7.10 10.09
N LYS A 52 6.48 -7.57 8.84
CA LYS A 52 6.09 -8.93 8.45
C LYS A 52 6.85 -9.43 7.22
N VAL A 53 7.36 -10.67 7.29
CA VAL A 53 8.02 -11.47 6.23
C VAL A 53 9.27 -10.87 5.54
N VAL A 54 9.22 -9.61 5.14
CA VAL A 54 10.26 -8.92 4.37
C VAL A 54 11.28 -8.21 5.25
N ARG A 55 12.54 -8.11 4.79
CA ARG A 55 13.65 -7.55 5.57
C ARG A 55 13.92 -6.06 5.35
N SER A 56 13.37 -5.45 4.29
CA SER A 56 13.65 -4.06 3.93
C SER A 56 12.58 -3.46 3.02
N LEU A 57 12.55 -2.13 2.94
CA LEU A 57 11.69 -1.40 2.01
C LEU A 57 12.03 -1.71 0.54
N ASN A 58 13.30 -1.88 0.18
CA ASN A 58 13.64 -2.30 -1.18
C ASN A 58 13.12 -3.71 -1.49
N GLY A 59 13.11 -4.60 -0.49
CA GLY A 59 12.57 -5.95 -0.67
C GLY A 59 11.06 -5.97 -0.86
N ILE A 60 10.33 -5.04 -0.22
CA ILE A 60 8.85 -5.01 -0.33
C ILE A 60 8.40 -4.36 -1.64
N THR A 61 9.20 -3.47 -2.23
CA THR A 61 8.91 -2.78 -3.50
C THR A 61 9.40 -3.52 -4.74
N LYS A 62 9.96 -4.72 -4.58
CA LYS A 62 10.27 -5.65 -5.66
C LYS A 62 9.06 -6.56 -5.88
N LEU A 63 8.28 -6.27 -6.91
CA LEU A 63 6.99 -6.88 -7.17
C LEU A 63 7.06 -7.92 -8.29
N SER A 64 6.36 -9.02 -8.12
CA SER A 64 6.03 -9.99 -9.16
C SER A 64 4.58 -9.78 -9.64
N PRO A 65 4.20 -10.28 -10.83
CA PRO A 65 2.81 -10.36 -11.26
C PRO A 65 1.88 -10.88 -10.15
N GLY A 66 0.73 -10.21 -10.00
CA GLY A 66 -0.27 -10.51 -8.96
C GLY A 66 0.10 -9.98 -7.57
N GLN A 67 1.16 -9.18 -7.43
CA GLN A 67 1.50 -8.50 -6.18
C GLN A 67 1.15 -7.02 -6.24
N MET A 68 0.76 -6.48 -5.10
CA MET A 68 0.56 -5.04 -4.92
C MET A 68 1.13 -4.55 -3.60
N ILE A 69 1.50 -3.27 -3.59
CA ILE A 69 1.85 -2.53 -2.39
C ILE A 69 0.87 -1.40 -2.14
N VAL A 70 0.63 -1.14 -0.86
CA VAL A 70 -0.27 -0.12 -0.37
C VAL A 70 0.46 0.72 0.66
N ASN A 71 0.46 2.05 0.48
CA ASN A 71 1.05 2.98 1.45
C ASN A 71 -0.02 3.56 2.38
N TYR A 72 0.12 3.30 3.69
CA TYR A 72 -0.68 3.90 4.75
C TYR A 72 0.13 4.81 5.66
N GLY A 73 -0.34 6.04 5.82
CA GLY A 73 -0.01 6.86 6.99
C GLY A 73 -1.07 6.75 8.08
N ARG A 74 -0.85 7.49 9.18
CA ARG A 74 -1.76 7.50 10.34
C ARG A 74 -3.15 8.03 9.99
N SER A 75 -3.24 9.06 9.16
CA SER A 75 -4.52 9.64 8.76
C SER A 75 -5.33 8.65 7.93
N GLU A 76 -4.67 8.01 6.96
CA GLU A 76 -5.24 6.97 6.10
C GLU A 76 -5.74 5.77 6.92
N SER A 77 -4.95 5.32 7.90
CA SER A 77 -5.36 4.27 8.85
C SER A 77 -6.62 4.67 9.62
N ARG A 78 -6.68 5.90 10.15
CA ARG A 78 -7.87 6.39 10.88
C ARG A 78 -9.12 6.45 10.00
N TRP A 79 -8.98 6.86 8.75
CA TRP A 79 -10.10 6.93 7.82
C TRP A 79 -10.64 5.55 7.45
N ALA A 80 -9.75 4.59 7.15
CA ALA A 80 -10.12 3.20 6.91
C ALA A 80 -10.84 2.59 8.12
N THR A 81 -10.30 2.78 9.34
CA THR A 81 -10.92 2.26 10.57
C THR A 81 -12.28 2.91 10.85
N ALA A 82 -12.43 4.21 10.59
CA ALA A 82 -13.72 4.89 10.71
C ALA A 82 -14.74 4.35 9.69
N TYR A 83 -14.30 4.05 8.47
CA TYR A 83 -15.14 3.45 7.45
C TYR A 83 -15.62 2.04 7.83
N GLN A 84 -14.70 1.17 8.26
CA GLN A 84 -15.01 -0.17 8.78
C GLN A 84 -16.10 -0.11 9.85
N LYS A 85 -15.97 0.82 10.80
CA LYS A 85 -16.97 1.01 11.88
C LYS A 85 -18.33 1.46 11.35
N ARG A 86 -18.37 2.42 10.40
CA ARG A 86 -19.62 2.85 9.75
C ARG A 86 -20.31 1.74 8.99
N ARG A 87 -19.53 0.81 8.42
CA ARG A 87 -20.02 -0.41 7.77
C ARG A 87 -20.28 -1.57 8.74
N ALA A 88 -20.34 -1.32 10.05
CA ALA A 88 -20.55 -2.35 11.07
C ALA A 88 -19.59 -3.55 10.96
N GLY A 89 -18.36 -3.31 10.50
CA GLY A 89 -17.34 -4.34 10.33
C GLY A 89 -17.40 -5.11 9.00
N THR A 90 -18.27 -4.74 8.07
CA THR A 90 -18.46 -5.46 6.79
C THR A 90 -17.85 -4.74 5.58
N ALA A 91 -16.96 -3.76 5.77
CA ALA A 91 -16.30 -3.15 4.62
C ALA A 91 -15.39 -4.17 3.95
N ASP A 92 -15.42 -4.21 2.63
CA ASP A 92 -14.59 -5.10 1.86
C ASP A 92 -13.14 -4.57 1.76
N PHE A 93 -12.26 -5.44 1.29
CA PHE A 93 -10.84 -5.11 1.18
C PHE A 93 -10.56 -3.93 0.23
N ILE A 94 -11.29 -3.85 -0.87
CA ILE A 94 -11.12 -2.81 -1.90
C ILE A 94 -11.56 -1.44 -1.36
N GLU A 95 -12.68 -1.40 -0.65
CA GLU A 95 -13.14 -0.21 0.05
C GLU A 95 -12.12 0.27 1.09
N LEU A 96 -11.47 -0.66 1.79
CA LEU A 96 -10.45 -0.31 2.78
C LEU A 96 -9.18 0.27 2.14
N ILE A 97 -8.61 -0.39 1.14
CA ILE A 97 -7.40 0.10 0.43
C ILE A 97 -7.64 1.43 -0.27
N SER A 98 -8.89 1.78 -0.58
CA SER A 98 -9.23 3.07 -1.20
C SER A 98 -8.82 4.31 -0.39
N TYR A 99 -8.58 4.12 0.91
CA TYR A 99 -8.09 5.17 1.81
C TYR A 99 -6.57 5.33 1.81
N ALA A 100 -5.84 4.45 1.14
CA ALA A 100 -4.40 4.50 1.08
C ALA A 100 -3.90 5.76 0.35
N ARG A 101 -2.69 6.19 0.70
CA ARG A 101 -2.04 7.32 0.03
C ARG A 101 -1.67 6.99 -1.40
N GLN A 102 -1.22 5.77 -1.63
CA GLN A 102 -0.81 5.27 -2.93
C GLN A 102 -0.95 3.76 -2.96
N ILE A 103 -1.36 3.23 -4.11
CA ILE A 103 -1.40 1.81 -4.38
C ILE A 103 -0.68 1.56 -5.71
N ILE A 104 0.22 0.58 -5.73
CA ILE A 104 0.97 0.17 -6.93
C ILE A 104 0.87 -1.35 -7.04
N GLY A 105 0.58 -1.86 -8.23
CA GLY A 105 0.45 -3.29 -8.50
C GLY A 105 1.15 -3.68 -9.80
N VAL A 106 1.40 -4.96 -9.96
CA VAL A 106 1.88 -5.56 -11.21
C VAL A 106 0.82 -6.55 -11.69
N ASN A 107 0.31 -6.36 -12.90
CA ASN A 107 -0.66 -7.28 -13.50
C ASN A 107 0.01 -8.60 -13.95
N ASP A 108 -0.80 -9.55 -14.43
CA ASP A 108 -0.32 -10.87 -14.84
C ASP A 108 0.64 -10.82 -16.05
N GLU A 109 0.58 -9.76 -16.84
CA GLU A 109 1.47 -9.51 -17.98
C GLU A 109 2.80 -8.84 -17.58
N GLY A 110 2.95 -8.47 -16.31
CA GLY A 110 4.14 -7.76 -15.80
C GLY A 110 4.08 -6.23 -15.95
N GLY A 111 2.95 -5.68 -16.40
CA GLY A 111 2.71 -4.25 -16.49
C GLY A 111 2.46 -3.62 -15.13
N LEU A 112 3.03 -2.42 -14.92
CA LEU A 112 2.79 -1.62 -13.72
C LEU A 112 1.45 -0.92 -13.80
N LEU A 113 0.69 -1.03 -12.71
CA LEU A 113 -0.57 -0.33 -12.51
C LEU A 113 -0.45 0.58 -11.29
N ILE A 114 -0.94 1.81 -11.40
CA ILE A 114 -1.15 2.69 -10.24
C ILE A 114 -2.63 2.91 -10.03
N CYS A 115 -3.04 2.92 -8.78
CA CYS A 115 -4.41 3.24 -8.43
C CYS A 115 -4.50 4.69 -7.93
N LEU A 116 -5.19 5.53 -8.69
CA LEU A 116 -5.42 6.94 -8.32
C LEU A 116 -6.62 7.01 -7.37
N MET A 117 -6.35 7.18 -6.07
CA MET A 117 -7.41 7.40 -5.09
C MET A 117 -7.79 8.88 -5.03
N GLY A 118 -9.09 9.16 -5.02
CA GLY A 118 -9.60 10.46 -4.58
C GLY A 118 -9.26 10.68 -3.11
N HIS A 119 -9.18 11.95 -2.68
CA HIS A 119 -8.92 12.27 -1.28
C HIS A 119 -9.94 11.57 -0.36
N ALA A 120 -9.46 11.05 0.77
CA ALA A 120 -10.32 10.45 1.77
C ALA A 120 -11.43 11.41 2.20
N GLY A 121 -12.68 11.02 1.97
CA GLY A 121 -13.86 11.79 2.35
C GLY A 121 -14.66 12.40 1.20
N GLN A 122 -14.24 12.25 -0.07
CA GLN A 122 -14.97 12.79 -1.23
C GLN A 122 -15.89 11.81 -1.97
N GLY A 123 -16.21 10.66 -1.37
CA GLY A 123 -17.16 9.69 -1.95
C GLY A 123 -16.50 8.36 -2.34
N PRO A 124 -17.21 7.49 -3.06
CA PRO A 124 -16.68 6.21 -3.50
C PRO A 124 -15.47 6.43 -4.41
N CYS A 125 -14.27 6.23 -3.84
CA CYS A 125 -13.04 6.14 -4.61
C CYS A 125 -13.04 4.78 -5.26
N ILE A 126 -13.54 4.70 -6.49
CA ILE A 126 -13.37 3.50 -7.29
C ILE A 126 -11.88 3.44 -7.63
N PRO A 127 -11.17 2.36 -7.26
CA PRO A 127 -9.79 2.17 -7.66
C PRO A 127 -9.69 2.11 -9.18
N LEU A 128 -9.35 3.23 -9.82
CA LEU A 128 -9.02 3.24 -11.25
C LEU A 128 -7.54 2.88 -11.37
N TRP A 129 -7.29 1.63 -11.74
CA TRP A 129 -5.96 1.18 -12.10
C TRP A 129 -5.60 1.72 -13.48
N VAL A 130 -4.57 2.55 -13.51
CA VAL A 130 -4.06 3.14 -14.75
C VAL A 130 -2.73 2.49 -15.06
N PRO A 131 -2.57 1.86 -16.25
CA PRO A 131 -1.28 1.40 -16.72
C PRO A 131 -0.27 2.54 -16.77
N ARG A 132 0.96 2.25 -16.36
CA ARG A 132 2.05 3.21 -16.37
C ARG A 132 3.33 2.54 -16.79
N ASP A 133 4.08 3.20 -17.65
CA ASP A 133 5.43 2.74 -18.00
C ASP A 133 6.39 2.87 -16.80
N GLU A 134 6.19 3.93 -15.99
CA GLU A 134 6.98 4.20 -14.80
C GLU A 134 6.11 4.72 -13.65
N VAL A 135 6.37 4.23 -12.43
CA VAL A 135 5.75 4.72 -11.19
C VAL A 135 6.79 4.74 -10.08
N THR A 136 6.70 5.74 -9.21
CA THR A 136 7.54 5.84 -8.00
C THR A 136 6.64 5.73 -6.77
N LEU A 137 7.06 4.91 -5.79
CA LEU A 137 6.42 4.85 -4.49
C LEU A 137 6.87 6.06 -3.66
N THR A 138 5.94 6.94 -3.34
CA THR A 138 6.18 8.09 -2.47
C THR A 138 5.87 7.71 -1.02
N VAL A 139 6.85 7.86 -0.13
CA VAL A 139 6.72 7.51 1.29
C VAL A 139 7.12 8.64 2.22
N GLN A 140 6.52 8.65 3.41
CA GLN A 140 6.85 9.55 4.52
C GLN A 140 7.26 8.74 5.75
N PRO A 141 8.05 9.33 6.68
CA PRO A 141 8.36 8.70 7.95
C PRO A 141 7.09 8.25 8.69
N ASN A 142 7.15 7.05 9.29
CA ASN A 142 6.06 6.36 9.98
C ASN A 142 4.96 5.79 9.09
N ASP A 143 5.03 5.95 7.76
CA ASP A 143 4.17 5.17 6.87
C ASP A 143 4.43 3.67 7.08
N ILE A 144 3.39 2.86 6.86
CA ILE A 144 3.51 1.41 6.72
C ILE A 144 3.21 1.05 5.28
N ILE A 145 4.17 0.39 4.65
CA ILE A 145 4.00 -0.22 3.33
C ILE A 145 3.56 -1.66 3.54
N LEU A 146 2.40 -2.00 2.99
CA LEU A 146 1.78 -3.32 3.04
C LEU A 146 1.92 -3.95 1.67
N ARG A 147 2.32 -5.22 1.59
CA ARG A 147 2.27 -6.01 0.34
C ARG A 147 1.19 -7.07 0.46
N PHE A 148 0.43 -7.23 -0.60
CA PHE A 148 -0.53 -8.32 -0.77
C PHE A 148 -0.18 -9.10 -2.02
N ASP A 149 -0.22 -10.41 -1.91
CA ASP A 149 0.07 -11.36 -2.97
C ASP A 149 -1.26 -11.98 -3.47
N GLY A 150 -1.25 -12.52 -4.69
CA GLY A 150 -2.43 -13.15 -5.29
C GLY A 150 -3.58 -12.18 -5.58
N ILE A 151 -3.27 -10.91 -5.85
CA ILE A 151 -4.25 -9.91 -6.26
C ILE A 151 -4.28 -9.87 -7.79
N THR A 152 -5.39 -10.30 -8.37
CA THR A 152 -5.65 -10.13 -9.80
C THR A 152 -6.41 -8.82 -10.04
N PHE A 153 -6.11 -8.18 -11.17
CA PHE A 153 -6.77 -6.95 -11.61
C PHE A 153 -7.55 -7.27 -12.90
N ASP A 154 -8.86 -7.48 -12.78
CA ASP A 154 -9.74 -7.82 -13.91
C ASP A 154 -10.44 -6.56 -14.47
N TRP A 155 -9.70 -5.57 -14.99
CA TRP A 155 -10.33 -4.35 -15.56
C TRP A 155 -9.44 -3.62 -16.57
#